data_AF-A0A3D5D4B9-F1
#
_entry.id   AF-A0A3D5D4B9-F1
#
_cell.length_a   1.000
_cell.length_b   1.000
_cell.length_c   1.000
_cell.angle_alpha   90.00
_cell.angle_beta   90.00
_cell.angle_gamma   90.00
#
_symmetry.space_group_name_H-M   'P 1'
#
loop_
_entity.id
_entity.type
_entity.pdbx_description
1 polymer ?
#
loop_
_entity_poly.entity_id
_entity_poly.type
_entity_poly.pdbx_seq_one_letter_code
_entity_poly.pdbx_strand_id
1 'polypeptide(L)'
;MSHEADPIEGLWQEYAAVFRGFDDLTLARWMSQTLAQLHGQLWRASHPLVGAFRLAAMVSHERQIWHQRLVNAPVDFPSAECCRAPLLPMVTRDVLESGFICLHCNGTAVALEDVPDEAVGEALAKWAEQYAPVHGVAHWEDHRRSSHASYDQALESAAGEGEQLLARLGTELTPPLLEHYPAVIWDDQDECLGIRPEDIMT
;
A
#
# COMPACT_ATOMS: atom_id res chain seq x y z
N MET A 1 -28.24 -3.62 -17.22
CA MET A 1 -27.91 -2.29 -16.69
C MET A 1 -26.40 -2.19 -16.76
N SER A 2 -25.87 -1.35 -17.63
CA SER A 2 -24.43 -1.10 -17.70
C SER A 2 -24.00 -0.57 -16.34
N HIS A 3 -23.08 -1.27 -15.67
CA HIS A 3 -22.35 -0.66 -14.57
C HIS A 3 -21.69 0.59 -15.15
N GLU A 4 -22.10 1.77 -14.66
CA GLU A 4 -21.38 3.00 -14.91
C GLU A 4 -19.94 2.74 -14.45
N ALA A 5 -18.96 2.94 -15.33
CA ALA A 5 -17.56 2.73 -14.98
C ALA A 5 -17.24 3.63 -13.79
N ASP A 6 -16.64 3.06 -12.74
CA ASP A 6 -16.25 3.82 -11.56
C ASP A 6 -15.35 4.99 -12.02
N PRO A 7 -15.73 6.26 -11.76
CA PRO A 7 -14.92 7.41 -12.15
C PRO A 7 -13.48 7.33 -11.66
N ILE A 8 -13.23 6.70 -10.51
CA ILE A 8 -11.88 6.47 -9.97
C ILE A 8 -11.14 5.45 -10.84
N GLU A 9 -11.78 4.36 -11.23
CA GLU A 9 -11.22 3.39 -12.17
C GLU A 9 -10.85 4.06 -13.50
N GLY A 10 -11.73 4.92 -14.03
CA GLY A 10 -11.45 5.72 -15.22
C GLY A 10 -10.18 6.59 -15.10
N LEU A 11 -10.00 7.27 -13.96
CA LEU A 11 -8.80 8.07 -13.68
C LEU A 11 -7.53 7.20 -13.63
N TRP A 12 -7.57 6.04 -12.96
CA TRP A 12 -6.43 5.11 -12.95
C TRP A 12 -6.05 4.65 -14.35
N GLN A 13 -7.04 4.39 -15.22
CA GLN A 13 -6.82 4.01 -16.61
C GLN A 13 -6.16 5.12 -17.44
N GLU A 14 -6.55 6.38 -17.20
CA GLU A 14 -5.95 7.55 -17.83
C GLU A 14 -4.50 7.77 -17.38
N TYR A 15 -4.23 7.70 -16.06
CA TYR A 15 -2.87 7.83 -15.54
C TYR A 15 -1.95 6.68 -15.99
N ALA A 16 -2.49 5.46 -16.15
CA ALA A 16 -1.74 4.33 -16.69
C ALA A 16 -1.42 4.45 -18.19
N ALA A 17 -2.10 5.34 -18.94
CA ALA A 17 -1.98 5.44 -20.39
C ALA A 17 -0.54 5.72 -20.85
N VAL A 18 0.23 6.49 -20.07
CA VAL A 18 1.65 6.75 -20.36
C VAL A 18 2.45 5.45 -20.42
N PHE A 19 2.28 4.58 -19.42
CA PHE A 19 2.97 3.28 -19.37
C PHE A 19 2.43 2.29 -20.40
N ARG A 20 1.15 2.39 -20.77
CA ARG A 20 0.62 1.61 -21.89
C ARG A 20 1.23 1.98 -23.23
N GLY A 21 1.67 3.22 -23.40
CA GLY A 21 2.39 3.67 -24.58
C GLY A 21 3.82 3.13 -24.69
N PHE A 22 4.40 2.60 -23.59
CA PHE A 22 5.74 1.99 -23.64
C PHE A 22 5.68 0.61 -24.30
N ASP A 23 6.70 0.30 -25.09
CA ASP A 23 6.99 -1.08 -25.45
C ASP A 23 7.51 -1.86 -24.23
N ASP A 24 7.46 -3.19 -24.29
CA ASP A 24 7.77 -4.06 -23.16
C ASP A 24 9.21 -3.89 -22.64
N LEU A 25 10.17 -3.60 -23.52
CA LEU A 25 11.56 -3.38 -23.10
C LEU A 25 11.73 -2.03 -22.39
N THR A 26 11.08 -0.98 -22.90
CA THR A 26 11.07 0.33 -22.26
C THR A 26 10.39 0.27 -20.89
N LEU A 27 9.24 -0.40 -20.79
CA LEU A 27 8.54 -0.63 -19.52
C LEU A 27 9.40 -1.42 -18.53
N ALA A 28 10.00 -2.54 -18.97
CA ALA A 28 10.87 -3.35 -18.13
C ALA A 28 12.08 -2.56 -17.59
N ARG A 29 12.71 -1.74 -18.45
CA ARG A 29 13.85 -0.89 -18.04
C ARG A 29 13.43 0.16 -17.04
N TRP A 30 12.33 0.87 -17.32
CA TRP A 30 11.81 1.88 -16.43
C TRP A 30 11.51 1.29 -15.05
N MET A 31 10.84 0.14 -14.98
CA MET A 31 10.54 -0.51 -13.71
C MET A 31 11.78 -0.96 -12.94
N SER A 32 12.75 -1.58 -13.62
CA SER A 32 14.01 -2.01 -12.99
C SER A 32 14.79 -0.81 -12.43
N GLN A 33 14.84 0.30 -13.17
CA GLN A 33 15.49 1.54 -12.73
C GLN A 33 14.75 2.17 -11.55
N THR A 34 13.42 2.21 -11.57
CA THR A 34 12.63 2.75 -10.46
C THR A 34 12.77 1.89 -9.21
N LEU A 35 12.78 0.56 -9.31
CA LEU A 35 13.06 -0.32 -8.16
C LEU A 35 14.42 -0.01 -7.52
N ALA A 36 15.45 0.24 -8.34
CA ALA A 36 16.76 0.63 -7.83
C ALA A 36 16.75 1.99 -7.11
N GLN A 37 15.86 2.92 -7.50
CA GLN A 37 15.66 4.18 -6.79
C GLN A 37 14.95 4.01 -5.45
N LEU A 38 14.04 3.04 -5.34
CA LEU A 38 13.31 2.75 -4.11
C LEU A 38 14.17 2.05 -3.05
N HIS A 39 15.28 1.42 -3.47
CA HIS A 39 16.12 0.59 -2.63
C HIS A 39 16.68 1.32 -1.39
N GLY A 40 16.67 0.63 -0.26
CA GLY A 40 17.20 1.04 1.04
C GLY A 40 16.37 2.10 1.75
N GLN A 41 15.14 2.37 1.30
CA GLN A 41 14.30 3.44 1.82
C GLN A 41 12.91 2.93 2.20
N LEU A 42 12.33 3.58 3.19
CA LEU A 42 10.92 3.48 3.53
C LEU A 42 10.15 4.54 2.74
N TRP A 43 9.04 4.16 2.11
CA TRP A 43 8.25 5.09 1.31
C TRP A 43 6.79 5.12 1.75
N ARG A 44 6.24 6.33 1.75
CA ARG A 44 4.79 6.53 1.81
C ARG A 44 4.13 6.04 0.52
N ALA A 45 2.99 5.39 0.63
CA ALA A 45 2.18 4.98 -0.52
C ALA A 45 1.78 6.18 -1.39
N SER A 46 1.55 7.34 -0.76
CA SER A 46 1.25 8.60 -1.43
C SER A 46 2.41 9.21 -2.24
N HIS A 47 3.65 8.74 -2.07
CA HIS A 47 4.79 9.34 -2.74
C HIS A 47 4.63 9.22 -4.27
N PRO A 48 4.78 10.30 -5.06
CA PRO A 48 4.49 10.28 -6.50
C PRO A 48 5.25 9.21 -7.30
N LEU A 49 6.50 8.91 -6.91
CA LEU A 49 7.29 7.83 -7.52
C LEU A 49 6.68 6.44 -7.24
N VAL A 50 6.14 6.22 -6.04
CA VAL A 50 5.47 4.97 -5.66
C VAL A 50 4.16 4.82 -6.43
N GLY A 51 3.36 5.91 -6.52
CA GLY A 51 2.15 5.93 -7.33
C GLY A 51 2.43 5.65 -8.82
N ALA A 52 3.45 6.30 -9.39
CA ALA A 52 3.90 6.03 -10.76
C ALA A 52 4.38 4.59 -10.94
N PHE A 53 5.09 4.04 -9.95
CA PHE A 53 5.53 2.66 -9.97
C PHE A 53 4.36 1.69 -9.94
N ARG A 54 3.36 1.90 -9.08
CA ARG A 54 2.15 1.06 -8.99
C ARG A 54 1.40 1.03 -10.33
N LEU A 55 1.23 2.19 -10.97
CA LEU A 55 0.64 2.30 -12.31
C LEU A 55 1.41 1.49 -13.36
N ALA A 56 2.74 1.64 -13.41
CA ALA A 56 3.58 0.87 -14.32
C ALA A 56 3.53 -0.63 -14.01
N ALA A 57 3.48 -0.98 -12.71
CA ALA A 57 3.43 -2.35 -12.23
C ALA A 57 2.13 -3.05 -12.62
N MET A 58 0.99 -2.34 -12.62
CA MET A 58 -0.29 -2.86 -13.14
C MET A 58 -0.16 -3.23 -14.63
N VAL A 59 0.30 -2.29 -15.47
CA VAL A 59 0.49 -2.55 -16.92
C VAL A 59 1.50 -3.66 -17.16
N SER A 60 2.57 -3.71 -16.37
CA SER A 60 3.60 -4.73 -16.43
C SER A 60 3.11 -6.11 -16.01
N HIS A 61 2.23 -6.17 -15.00
CA HIS A 61 1.59 -7.39 -14.57
C HIS A 61 0.65 -7.92 -15.65
N GLU A 62 -0.19 -7.07 -16.26
CA GLU A 62 -1.04 -7.45 -17.41
C GLU A 62 -0.22 -8.07 -18.56
N ARG A 63 0.96 -7.50 -18.83
CA ARG A 63 1.87 -7.95 -19.90
C ARG A 63 2.86 -9.03 -19.46
N GLN A 64 2.83 -9.43 -18.19
CA GLN A 64 3.71 -10.45 -17.62
C GLN A 64 5.21 -10.15 -17.83
N ILE A 65 5.60 -8.88 -17.79
CA ILE A 65 6.97 -8.42 -18.14
C ILE A 65 8.06 -9.17 -17.36
N TRP A 66 7.85 -9.42 -16.07
CA TRP A 66 8.83 -10.13 -15.23
C TRP A 66 8.98 -11.61 -15.60
N HIS A 67 7.96 -12.24 -16.18
CA HIS A 67 8.06 -13.62 -16.69
C HIS A 67 8.79 -13.70 -18.03
N GLN A 68 8.79 -12.62 -18.81
CA GLN A 68 9.48 -12.53 -20.10
C GLN A 68 11.00 -12.37 -19.96
N ARG A 69 11.51 -12.02 -18.76
CA ARG A 69 12.96 -11.84 -18.47
C ARG A 69 13.65 -10.81 -19.38
N LEU A 70 12.95 -9.74 -19.74
CA LEU A 70 13.45 -8.69 -20.65
C LEU A 70 14.58 -7.85 -20.03
N VAL A 71 14.50 -7.61 -18.72
CA VAL A 71 15.48 -6.86 -17.93
C VAL A 71 15.64 -7.54 -16.57
N ASN A 72 16.85 -7.49 -16.01
CA ASN A 72 17.10 -8.02 -14.68
C ASN A 72 16.48 -7.10 -13.62
N ALA A 73 15.81 -7.70 -12.63
CA ALA A 73 15.50 -7.01 -11.40
C ALA A 73 16.79 -6.61 -10.67
N PRO A 74 16.81 -5.50 -9.89
CA PRO A 74 17.93 -5.23 -9.01
C PRO A 74 18.16 -6.43 -8.06
N VAL A 75 19.43 -6.81 -7.88
CA VAL A 75 19.83 -8.11 -7.29
C VAL A 75 19.25 -8.33 -5.89
N ASP A 76 19.08 -7.26 -5.14
CA ASP A 76 18.64 -7.33 -3.75
C ASP A 76 17.14 -7.60 -3.62
N PHE A 77 16.34 -7.42 -4.67
CA PHE A 77 14.91 -7.71 -4.65
C PHE A 77 14.63 -9.20 -4.91
N PRO A 78 14.22 -9.99 -3.89
CA PRO A 78 13.85 -11.37 -4.10
C PRO A 78 12.55 -11.45 -4.92
N SER A 79 12.23 -12.62 -5.44
CA SER A 79 11.00 -12.84 -6.20
C SER A 79 9.82 -13.03 -5.24
N ALA A 80 8.76 -12.23 -5.37
CA ALA A 80 7.52 -12.40 -4.63
C ALA A 80 6.82 -13.71 -5.04
N GLU A 81 6.25 -14.45 -4.09
CA GLU A 81 5.63 -15.74 -4.39
C GLU A 81 4.35 -15.60 -5.23
N CYS A 82 3.57 -14.55 -4.97
CA CYS A 82 2.25 -14.31 -5.58
C CYS A 82 2.29 -14.10 -7.10
N CYS A 83 3.30 -13.38 -7.61
CA CYS A 83 3.37 -13.00 -9.03
C CYS A 83 4.78 -13.10 -9.64
N ARG A 84 5.77 -13.58 -8.89
CA ARG A 84 7.17 -13.70 -9.31
C ARG A 84 7.88 -12.39 -9.66
N ALA A 85 7.20 -11.25 -9.56
CA ALA A 85 7.81 -9.93 -9.66
C ALA A 85 8.80 -9.69 -8.51
N PRO A 86 9.68 -8.69 -8.61
CA PRO A 86 10.52 -8.25 -7.50
C PRO A 86 9.68 -7.90 -6.26
N LEU A 87 10.09 -8.39 -5.09
CA LEU A 87 9.34 -8.23 -3.84
C LEU A 87 9.43 -6.79 -3.36
N LEU A 88 8.31 -6.09 -3.45
CA LEU A 88 8.13 -4.74 -2.91
C LEU A 88 6.84 -4.75 -2.05
N PRO A 89 6.97 -5.04 -0.75
CA PRO A 89 5.83 -5.18 0.16
C PRO A 89 5.30 -3.81 0.61
N MET A 90 3.98 -3.73 0.77
CA MET A 90 3.27 -2.59 1.37
C MET A 90 2.56 -3.01 2.65
N VAL A 91 2.84 -2.31 3.73
CA VAL A 91 2.12 -2.47 4.98
C VAL A 91 0.88 -1.56 4.98
N THR A 92 -0.28 -2.12 5.28
CA THR A 92 -1.57 -1.39 5.33
C THR A 92 -2.26 -1.65 6.65
N ARG A 93 -3.36 -0.96 6.91
CA ARG A 93 -4.22 -1.23 8.08
C ARG A 93 -4.79 -2.65 8.12
N ASP A 94 -4.95 -3.29 6.96
CA ASP A 94 -5.56 -4.62 6.81
C ASP A 94 -4.51 -5.76 6.95
N VAL A 95 -3.43 -5.53 7.70
CA VAL A 95 -2.30 -6.47 7.81
C VAL A 95 -2.69 -7.78 8.50
N LEU A 96 -3.71 -7.77 9.37
CA LEU A 96 -4.23 -9.00 10.01
C LEU A 96 -4.95 -9.90 9.01
N GLU A 97 -5.67 -9.30 8.06
CA GLU A 97 -6.46 -10.02 7.06
C GLU A 97 -5.64 -10.42 5.84
N SER A 98 -4.70 -9.57 5.42
CA SER A 98 -4.06 -9.66 4.11
C SER A 98 -2.54 -9.81 4.15
N GLY A 99 -1.90 -9.65 5.31
CA GLY A 99 -0.46 -9.52 5.42
C GLY A 99 0.06 -8.25 4.72
N PHE A 100 1.29 -8.29 4.22
CA PHE A 100 1.82 -7.20 3.40
C PHE A 100 1.35 -7.36 1.95
N ILE A 101 0.93 -6.27 1.32
CA ILE A 101 0.40 -6.26 -0.04
C ILE A 101 1.53 -6.13 -1.07
N CYS A 102 1.45 -6.88 -2.16
CA CYS A 102 2.36 -6.76 -3.29
C CYS A 102 2.01 -5.56 -4.16
N LEU A 103 2.96 -4.63 -4.38
CA LEU A 103 2.74 -3.47 -5.27
C LEU A 103 2.50 -3.84 -6.75
N HIS A 104 2.80 -5.08 -7.14
CA HIS A 104 2.67 -5.53 -8.53
C HIS A 104 1.29 -6.09 -8.87
N CYS A 105 0.71 -6.90 -7.97
CA CYS A 105 -0.53 -7.62 -8.25
C CYS A 105 -1.61 -7.46 -7.16
N ASN A 106 -1.34 -6.70 -6.10
CA ASN A 106 -2.24 -6.49 -4.96
C ASN A 106 -2.61 -7.76 -4.16
N GLY A 107 -1.95 -8.89 -4.42
CA GLY A 107 -2.03 -10.09 -3.57
C GLY A 107 -1.11 -9.99 -2.36
N THR A 108 -1.19 -10.97 -1.45
CA THR A 108 -0.27 -11.08 -0.30
C THR A 108 1.16 -11.33 -0.77
N ALA A 109 2.05 -10.38 -0.47
CA ALA A 109 3.48 -10.46 -0.70
C ALA A 109 4.20 -11.24 0.41
N VAL A 110 3.78 -11.00 1.66
CA VAL A 110 4.32 -11.64 2.87
C VAL A 110 3.14 -11.82 3.83
N ALA A 111 2.88 -13.04 4.27
CA ALA A 111 1.87 -13.27 5.31
C ALA A 111 2.37 -12.73 6.66
N LEU A 112 1.47 -12.39 7.58
CA LEU A 112 1.87 -11.79 8.86
C LEU A 112 2.71 -12.78 9.70
N GLU A 113 2.38 -14.06 9.63
CA GLU A 113 3.14 -15.15 10.26
C GLU A 113 4.54 -15.39 9.65
N ASP A 114 4.77 -14.90 8.43
CA ASP A 114 6.04 -15.05 7.71
C ASP A 114 6.95 -13.81 7.85
N VAL A 115 6.54 -12.82 8.65
CA VAL A 115 7.40 -11.66 8.96
C VAL A 115 8.64 -12.15 9.73
N PRO A 116 9.87 -11.92 9.21
CA PRO A 116 11.07 -12.53 9.78
C PRO A 116 11.38 -12.15 11.24
N ASP A 117 11.03 -10.92 11.63
CA ASP A 117 11.12 -10.47 13.02
C ASP A 117 9.76 -10.64 13.71
N GLU A 118 9.67 -11.65 14.58
CA GLU A 118 8.46 -11.99 15.34
C GLU A 118 7.98 -10.82 16.22
N ALA A 119 8.89 -10.03 16.79
CA ALA A 119 8.53 -8.89 17.61
C ALA A 119 7.91 -7.76 16.77
N VAL A 120 8.42 -7.55 15.55
CA VAL A 120 7.82 -6.59 14.60
C VAL A 120 6.47 -7.10 14.11
N GLY A 121 6.35 -8.39 13.78
CA GLY A 121 5.06 -9.01 13.41
C GLY A 121 4.01 -8.86 14.51
N GLU A 122 4.35 -9.16 15.76
CA GLU A 122 3.46 -8.94 16.91
C GLU A 122 3.09 -7.47 17.11
N ALA A 123 4.04 -6.55 16.92
CA ALA A 123 3.79 -5.12 17.08
C ALA A 123 2.82 -4.59 16.02
N LEU A 124 2.97 -5.06 14.77
CA LEU A 124 2.05 -4.77 13.67
C LEU A 124 0.65 -5.35 13.93
N ALA A 125 0.57 -6.60 14.42
CA ALA A 125 -0.70 -7.21 14.79
C ALA A 125 -1.44 -6.39 15.86
N LYS A 126 -0.75 -6.04 16.95
CA LYS A 126 -1.31 -5.23 18.04
C LYS A 126 -1.72 -3.83 17.56
N TRP A 127 -0.95 -3.23 16.67
CA TRP A 127 -1.29 -1.94 16.06
C TRP A 127 -2.57 -2.03 15.22
N ALA A 128 -2.71 -3.07 14.39
CA ALA A 128 -3.89 -3.27 13.57
C ALA A 128 -5.15 -3.55 14.42
N GLU A 129 -5.01 -4.31 15.51
CA GLU A 129 -6.10 -4.52 16.49
C GLU A 129 -6.53 -3.20 17.16
N GLN A 130 -5.59 -2.26 17.38
CA GLN A 130 -5.89 -0.91 17.89
C GLN A 130 -6.53 -0.03 16.82
N TYR A 131 -6.09 -0.15 15.56
CA TYR A 131 -6.60 0.65 14.45
C TYR A 131 -8.03 0.25 14.05
N ALA A 132 -8.35 -1.05 14.08
CA ALA A 132 -9.65 -1.58 13.67
C ALA A 132 -10.87 -0.88 14.30
N PRO A 133 -10.97 -0.69 15.64
CA PRO A 133 -12.09 0.03 16.23
C PRO A 133 -12.13 1.53 15.88
N VAL A 134 -10.99 2.16 15.62
CA VAL A 134 -10.89 3.57 15.18
C VAL A 134 -11.47 3.71 13.77
N HIS A 135 -10.99 2.90 12.83
CA HIS A 135 -11.54 2.81 11.46
C HIS A 135 -13.03 2.45 11.47
N GLY A 136 -13.43 1.55 12.38
CA GLY A 136 -14.81 1.10 12.52
C GLY A 136 -15.83 2.21 12.82
N VAL A 137 -15.40 3.38 13.32
CA VAL A 137 -16.29 4.54 13.53
C VAL A 137 -16.90 5.00 12.22
N ALA A 138 -16.11 5.03 11.13
CA ALA A 138 -16.60 5.40 9.81
C ALA A 138 -17.70 4.45 9.29
N HIS A 139 -17.79 3.22 9.83
CA HIS A 139 -18.72 2.18 9.39
C HIS A 139 -19.87 1.92 10.37
N TRP A 140 -20.10 2.78 11.36
CA TRP A 140 -21.26 2.64 12.26
C TRP A 140 -22.59 2.62 11.48
N GLU A 141 -23.51 1.72 11.86
CA GLU A 141 -24.83 1.62 11.20
C GLU A 141 -25.65 2.92 11.28
N ASP A 142 -26.50 3.14 10.27
CA ASP A 142 -27.30 4.36 10.12
C ASP A 142 -28.22 4.67 11.32
N HIS A 143 -28.64 3.66 12.07
CA HIS A 143 -29.44 3.84 13.30
C HIS A 143 -28.63 4.47 14.44
N ARG A 144 -27.30 4.26 14.50
CA ARG A 144 -26.39 4.94 15.44
C ARG A 144 -26.02 6.34 14.97
N ARG A 145 -25.91 6.56 13.65
CA ARG A 145 -25.59 7.86 13.04
C ARG A 145 -26.70 8.90 13.20
N SER A 146 -27.95 8.49 13.00
CA SER A 146 -29.13 9.38 12.97
C SER A 146 -29.56 9.97 14.32
N SER A 147 -29.00 9.48 15.43
CA SER A 147 -29.34 9.92 16.78
C SER A 147 -28.50 11.07 17.36
N HIS A 148 -27.43 11.53 16.70
CA HIS A 148 -26.40 12.28 17.43
C HIS A 148 -25.63 13.37 16.65
N ALA A 149 -25.62 14.58 17.22
CA ALA A 149 -24.56 15.58 17.04
C ALA A 149 -23.16 15.09 17.53
N SER A 150 -23.08 13.88 18.10
CA SER A 150 -21.85 13.23 18.55
C SER A 150 -21.23 12.28 17.53
N TYR A 151 -21.88 11.96 16.40
CA TYR A 151 -21.24 11.15 15.36
C TYR A 151 -20.10 11.92 14.70
N ASP A 152 -20.36 13.18 14.28
CA ASP A 152 -19.33 14.05 13.71
C ASP A 152 -18.15 14.22 14.68
N GLN A 153 -18.44 14.39 15.99
CA GLN A 153 -17.40 14.47 17.02
C GLN A 153 -16.62 13.15 17.18
N ALA A 154 -17.30 12.00 17.11
CA ALA A 154 -16.65 10.69 17.19
C ALA A 154 -15.79 10.42 15.95
N LEU A 155 -16.26 10.80 14.76
CA LEU A 155 -15.53 10.66 13.51
C LEU A 155 -14.29 11.56 13.49
N GLU A 156 -14.42 12.81 13.93
CA GLU A 156 -13.28 13.73 14.08
C GLU A 156 -12.25 13.20 15.08
N SER A 157 -12.71 12.69 16.23
CA SER A 157 -11.82 12.07 17.22
C SER A 157 -11.13 10.82 16.67
N ALA A 158 -11.84 10.01 15.89
CA ALA A 158 -11.28 8.82 15.25
C ALA A 158 -10.28 9.19 14.15
N ALA A 159 -10.52 10.24 13.38
CA ALA A 159 -9.57 10.75 12.40
C ALA A 159 -8.25 11.17 13.08
N GLY A 160 -8.32 11.99 14.15
CA GLY A 160 -7.12 12.42 14.87
C GLY A 160 -6.37 11.28 15.59
N GLU A 161 -7.05 10.24 16.05
CA GLU A 161 -6.41 9.03 16.58
C GLU A 161 -5.80 8.17 15.45
N GLY A 162 -6.51 8.04 14.33
CA GLY A 162 -6.05 7.34 13.13
C GLY A 162 -4.79 7.97 12.54
N GLU A 163 -4.71 9.30 12.51
CA GLU A 163 -3.51 10.03 12.09
C GLU A 163 -2.28 9.65 12.92
N GLN A 164 -2.43 9.61 14.26
CA GLN A 164 -1.36 9.23 15.18
C GLN A 164 -0.93 7.78 14.99
N LEU A 165 -1.90 6.88 14.79
CA LEU A 165 -1.61 5.47 14.54
C LEU A 165 -0.92 5.26 13.19
N LEU A 166 -1.34 5.94 12.12
CA LEU A 166 -0.67 5.90 10.82
C LEU A 166 0.73 6.53 10.85
N ALA A 167 0.91 7.63 11.58
CA ALA A 167 2.23 8.20 11.82
C ALA A 167 3.16 7.20 12.52
N ARG A 168 2.66 6.50 13.54
CA ARG A 168 3.38 5.43 14.24
C ARG A 168 3.72 4.24 13.33
N LEU A 169 2.83 3.88 12.40
CA LEU A 169 3.11 2.84 11.40
C LEU A 169 4.37 3.20 10.60
N GLY A 170 4.46 4.43 10.09
CA GLY A 170 5.59 4.93 9.32
C GLY A 170 6.87 5.18 10.12
N THR A 171 6.77 5.62 11.37
CA THR A 171 7.94 6.09 12.14
C THR A 171 8.52 5.06 13.11
N GLU A 172 7.72 4.09 13.55
CA GLU A 172 8.14 3.11 14.57
C GLU A 172 8.07 1.68 14.04
N LEU A 173 6.99 1.30 13.35
CA LEU A 173 6.70 -0.11 13.06
C LEU A 173 7.32 -0.61 11.76
N THR A 174 7.34 0.22 10.73
CA THR A 174 7.86 -0.14 9.41
C THR A 174 9.37 0.05 9.22
N PRO A 175 10.09 0.97 9.92
CA PRO A 175 11.54 1.10 9.75
C PRO A 175 12.36 -0.18 10.01
N PRO A 176 12.09 -0.99 11.05
CA PRO A 176 12.82 -2.25 11.29
C PRO A 176 12.72 -3.26 10.13
N LEU A 177 11.64 -3.19 9.33
CA LEU A 177 11.45 -4.09 8.19
C LEU A 177 12.52 -3.91 7.09
N LEU A 178 13.21 -2.76 7.04
CA LEU A 178 14.31 -2.53 6.09
C LEU A 178 15.55 -3.41 6.35
N GLU A 179 15.65 -4.06 7.51
CA GLU A 179 16.69 -5.07 7.75
C GLU A 179 16.44 -6.36 6.97
N HIS A 180 15.20 -6.59 6.54
CA HIS A 180 14.75 -7.84 5.90
C HIS A 180 14.32 -7.65 4.44
N TYR A 181 13.83 -6.45 4.10
CA TYR A 181 13.35 -6.14 2.76
C TYR A 181 14.15 -4.99 2.14
N PRO A 182 14.43 -5.03 0.83
CA PRO A 182 15.22 -4.00 0.16
C PRO A 182 14.55 -2.64 0.16
N ALA A 183 13.22 -2.60 0.20
CA ALA A 183 12.42 -1.39 0.36
C ALA A 183 11.06 -1.79 0.93
N VAL A 184 10.42 -0.88 1.64
CA VAL A 184 9.10 -1.10 2.23
C VAL A 184 8.22 0.11 1.92
N ILE A 185 6.98 -0.15 1.54
CA ILE A 185 5.95 0.87 1.39
C ILE A 185 5.00 0.78 2.59
N TRP A 186 4.44 1.90 3.02
CA TRP A 186 3.39 1.91 4.03
C TRP A 186 2.26 2.85 3.62
N ASP A 187 1.03 2.45 3.94
CA ASP A 187 -0.17 3.22 3.65
C ASP A 187 -0.27 4.41 4.60
N ASP A 188 -0.36 5.62 4.06
CA ASP A 188 -0.35 6.88 4.80
C ASP A 188 -1.66 7.67 4.65
N GLN A 189 -2.76 6.95 4.42
CA GLN A 189 -4.09 7.53 4.26
C GLN A 189 -5.19 6.57 4.74
N ASP A 190 -6.36 7.14 5.05
CA ASP A 190 -7.59 6.39 5.28
C ASP A 190 -8.78 7.17 4.73
N GLU A 191 -9.26 6.75 3.56
CA GLU A 191 -10.38 7.40 2.87
C GLU A 191 -11.69 7.36 3.66
N CYS A 192 -11.90 6.35 4.51
CA CYS A 192 -13.12 6.21 5.30
C CYS A 192 -13.17 7.21 6.46
N LEU A 193 -12.00 7.49 7.06
CA LEU A 193 -11.85 8.52 8.10
C LEU A 193 -11.55 9.91 7.51
N GLY A 194 -11.31 10.01 6.21
CA GLY A 194 -10.95 11.26 5.54
C GLY A 194 -9.52 11.72 5.79
N ILE A 195 -8.66 10.84 6.31
CA ILE A 195 -7.25 11.11 6.61
C ILE A 195 -6.46 11.10 5.31
N ARG A 196 -5.73 12.19 5.05
CA ARG A 196 -4.90 12.35 3.87
C ARG A 196 -3.41 12.27 4.20
N PRO A 197 -2.55 12.03 3.20
CA PRO A 197 -1.10 12.00 3.39
C PRO A 197 -0.52 13.24 4.08
N GLU A 198 -1.06 14.42 3.79
CA GLU A 198 -0.65 15.70 4.37
C GLU A 198 -0.96 15.83 5.87
N ASP A 199 -1.91 15.05 6.40
CA ASP A 199 -2.30 15.08 7.81
C ASP A 199 -1.32 14.25 8.67
N ILE A 200 -0.61 13.30 8.06
CA ILE A 200 0.34 12.42 8.75
C ILE A 200 1.67 13.14 9.00
N MET A 201 1.94 13.49 10.25
CA MET A 201 3.21 14.05 10.71
C MET A 201 4.20 12.92 11.06
N THR A 202 5.22 12.71 10.20
CA THR A 202 6.33 11.74 10.43
C THR A 202 7.67 12.43 10.63
#